data_AF-A0A0L8GAG9-F1
#
_entry.id   AF-A0A0L8GAG9-F1
#
_cell.length_a   1.000
_cell.length_b   1.000
_cell.length_c   1.000
_cell.angle_alpha   90.00
_cell.angle_beta   90.00
_cell.angle_gamma   90.00
#
_symmetry.space_group_name_H-M   'P 1'
#
loop_
_entity.id
_entity.type
_entity.pdbx_description
1 polymer ?
#
loop_
_entity_poly.entity_id
_entity_poly.type
_entity_poly.pdbx_seq_one_letter_code
_entity_poly.pdbx_strand_id
1 'polypeptide(L)'
;MYMTGKYYDYYYSYYVYRRRWNVYNCAGRCYCSTTYVTCSNTTCEDGEVRCPPGRNETNSTNVCIRKDSMCDGAIDCEDGTDEKNCASCAIGHWQCKNLKCIKQGLRCDGKEDCDDGSDEFYCFTYINNTILVYHNGSYENVCENNLNSEKIANHLCSTVGRSNGTFGNSIDGYGVQFTQNPTGSKMGLIPGFKANSFEKCKYMVLECSKEVCGTRKRDLFEPNVQNGHNALDGEYPWVVVLLRGSSFVCTASLISKKYVLTAAHCVDGNSYNSYYVRVGSINKGKGTLYKVTQVLVHQDYESYRYGYDIALLYVKSGITLTDDVQPICLPENPAPLERDYYITGWGQNENRERVSILQEAKTEMLEYHSCKKHYNFITEAVLCSNNKEFYQPSCYGDSGGPLQTLNDHGFWVIHGVTSFGMIGCKGDIAKPGAFSSVYHGLEWIKKYV
;
A
#
# COMPACT_ATOMS: atom_id res chain seq x y z
N MET A 1 8.92 -18.08 -11.23
CA MET A 1 9.61 -17.44 -12.38
C MET A 1 8.79 -17.72 -13.64
N TYR A 2 7.90 -16.80 -14.04
CA TYR A 2 7.07 -17.00 -15.23
C TYR A 2 7.76 -16.35 -16.43
N MET A 3 8.39 -17.17 -17.27
CA MET A 3 8.94 -16.74 -18.55
C MET A 3 7.85 -16.75 -19.62
N THR A 4 7.67 -15.62 -20.29
CA THR A 4 6.95 -15.51 -21.57
C THR A 4 7.78 -16.10 -22.70
N GLY A 5 7.18 -16.92 -23.57
CA GLY A 5 7.83 -17.44 -24.79
C GLY A 5 7.14 -16.95 -26.06
N LYS A 6 7.92 -16.44 -27.03
CA LYS A 6 7.49 -15.99 -28.37
C LYS A 6 7.30 -17.18 -29.34
N TYR A 7 6.41 -16.98 -30.33
CA TYR A 7 6.15 -17.89 -31.46
C TYR A 7 7.38 -18.07 -32.37
N TYR A 8 7.55 -19.26 -32.96
CA TYR A 8 8.45 -19.50 -34.10
C TYR A 8 7.68 -20.12 -35.28
N ASP A 9 7.94 -19.64 -36.49
CA ASP A 9 7.43 -20.18 -37.76
C ASP A 9 8.47 -21.12 -38.41
N TYR A 10 8.01 -22.19 -39.07
CA TYR A 10 8.85 -23.11 -39.85
C TYR A 10 8.31 -23.22 -41.29
N TYR A 11 9.20 -23.12 -42.29
CA TYR A 11 8.83 -23.16 -43.71
C TYR A 11 9.16 -24.52 -44.34
N TYR A 12 8.16 -25.17 -44.93
CA TYR A 12 8.34 -26.17 -45.97
C TYR A 12 7.21 -26.04 -47.01
N SER A 13 7.59 -25.85 -48.27
CA SER A 13 6.85 -26.22 -49.49
C SER A 13 5.31 -26.10 -49.45
N TYR A 14 4.81 -24.93 -49.90
CA TYR A 14 3.48 -24.66 -50.47
C TYR A 14 2.19 -24.80 -49.63
N TYR A 15 2.22 -25.04 -48.31
CA TYR A 15 1.03 -24.88 -47.45
C TYR A 15 1.37 -24.36 -46.04
N VAL A 16 0.63 -23.35 -45.56
CA VAL A 16 0.71 -22.84 -44.17
C VAL A 16 -0.17 -23.70 -43.26
N TYR A 17 0.45 -24.50 -42.36
CA TYR A 17 -0.26 -25.20 -41.28
C TYR A 17 0.07 -24.56 -39.93
N ARG A 18 -0.91 -23.90 -39.30
CA ARG A 18 -0.86 -23.58 -37.85
C ARG A 18 -1.39 -24.78 -37.06
N ARG A 19 -0.51 -25.56 -36.44
CA ARG A 19 -0.90 -26.57 -35.43
C ARG A 19 -0.39 -26.18 -34.05
N ARG A 20 -1.31 -26.09 -33.10
CA ARG A 20 -1.03 -26.15 -31.65
C ARG A 20 -0.48 -27.55 -31.35
N TRP A 21 0.75 -27.63 -30.88
CA TRP A 21 1.21 -28.80 -30.14
C TRP A 21 1.17 -28.46 -28.65
N ASN A 22 0.34 -29.20 -27.91
CA ASN A 22 0.55 -29.39 -26.49
C ASN A 22 1.76 -30.30 -26.35
N VAL A 23 2.96 -29.73 -26.20
CA VAL A 23 4.13 -30.51 -25.80
C VAL A 23 4.04 -30.71 -24.29
N TYR A 24 3.44 -31.82 -23.90
CA TYR A 24 3.66 -32.39 -22.57
C TYR A 24 4.96 -33.19 -22.65
N ASN A 25 6.01 -32.72 -21.98
CA ASN A 25 7.10 -33.60 -21.56
C ASN A 25 7.01 -33.72 -20.04
N CYS A 26 6.36 -34.80 -19.60
CA CYS A 26 6.38 -35.28 -18.24
C CYS A 26 7.66 -36.08 -18.02
N ALA A 27 8.48 -35.70 -17.05
CA ALA A 27 9.39 -36.64 -16.42
C ALA A 27 8.67 -37.23 -15.21
N GLY A 28 8.08 -38.43 -15.36
CA GLY A 28 7.52 -39.20 -14.25
C GLY A 28 5.98 -39.27 -14.16
N ARG A 29 5.43 -40.37 -14.68
CA ARG A 29 4.12 -41.02 -14.39
C ARG A 29 3.04 -40.23 -13.62
N CYS A 30 2.21 -39.47 -14.34
CA CYS A 30 0.85 -39.06 -13.92
C CYS A 30 -0.10 -39.17 -15.12
N TYR A 31 -1.34 -39.67 -14.92
CA TYR A 31 -2.39 -39.64 -15.95
C TYR A 31 -3.22 -38.36 -15.79
N CYS A 32 -3.21 -37.50 -16.81
CA CYS A 32 -4.04 -36.29 -16.83
C CYS A 32 -5.42 -36.59 -17.43
N SER A 33 -6.48 -36.54 -16.62
CA SER A 33 -7.85 -36.33 -17.14
C SER A 33 -8.51 -35.19 -16.37
N THR A 34 -8.59 -34.01 -17.01
CA THR A 34 -9.21 -32.76 -16.52
C THR A 34 -8.49 -32.08 -15.34
N THR A 35 -8.95 -30.89 -14.94
CA THR A 35 -8.28 -29.85 -14.12
C THR A 35 -7.83 -30.24 -12.70
N TYR A 36 -7.74 -31.52 -12.36
CA TYR A 36 -7.28 -32.03 -11.07
C TYR A 36 -6.19 -33.09 -11.26
N VAL A 37 -5.14 -33.02 -10.43
CA VAL A 37 -4.05 -34.01 -10.40
C VAL A 37 -4.37 -35.04 -9.32
N THR A 38 -4.66 -36.29 -9.70
CA THR A 38 -4.77 -37.40 -8.73
C THR A 38 -3.62 -38.38 -8.94
N CYS A 39 -2.70 -38.45 -7.98
CA CYS A 39 -1.64 -39.45 -7.93
C CYS A 39 -2.11 -40.66 -7.09
N SER A 40 -2.34 -41.79 -7.75
CA SER A 40 -2.55 -43.06 -7.05
C SER A 40 -1.19 -43.66 -6.66
N ASN A 41 -0.91 -43.66 -5.36
CA ASN A 41 0.07 -44.54 -4.71
C ASN A 41 1.56 -44.29 -4.98
N THR A 42 2.01 -43.05 -4.84
CA THR A 42 3.43 -42.71 -4.72
C THR A 42 3.76 -42.22 -3.30
N THR A 43 4.84 -42.74 -2.73
CA THR A 43 5.53 -42.14 -1.60
C THR A 43 6.20 -40.85 -2.08
N CYS A 44 6.10 -39.76 -1.32
CA CYS A 44 6.70 -38.47 -1.67
C CYS A 44 8.23 -38.61 -1.85
N GLU A 45 8.82 -37.82 -2.76
CA GLU A 45 10.25 -37.87 -3.04
C GLU A 45 11.08 -37.16 -1.95
N ASP A 46 12.41 -37.33 -1.99
CA ASP A 46 13.33 -36.71 -1.04
C ASP A 46 13.25 -35.17 -1.13
N GLY A 47 12.78 -34.52 -0.07
CA GLY A 47 12.53 -33.07 -0.04
C GLY A 47 11.06 -32.67 -0.14
N GLU A 48 10.16 -33.63 -0.33
CA GLU A 48 8.71 -33.44 -0.32
C GLU A 48 8.07 -33.97 0.96
N VAL A 49 6.92 -33.41 1.31
CA VAL A 49 6.09 -33.84 2.43
C VAL A 49 4.64 -33.98 1.96
N ARG A 50 3.93 -34.92 2.57
CA ARG A 50 2.52 -35.12 2.25
C ARG A 50 1.66 -34.09 3.00
N CYS A 51 0.67 -33.52 2.31
CA CYS A 51 -0.29 -32.60 2.92
C CYS A 51 -0.93 -33.21 4.19
N PRO A 52 -1.10 -32.42 5.27
CA PRO A 52 -1.73 -32.91 6.49
C PRO A 52 -3.20 -33.33 6.25
N PRO A 53 -3.71 -34.35 6.95
CA PRO A 53 -5.11 -34.73 6.82
C PRO A 53 -6.04 -33.64 7.39
N GLY A 54 -7.03 -33.22 6.58
CA GLY A 54 -8.08 -32.31 7.01
C GLY A 54 -8.88 -32.85 8.21
N ARG A 55 -9.31 -31.96 9.11
CA ARG A 55 -9.89 -32.29 10.43
C ARG A 55 -11.15 -33.19 10.40
N ASN A 56 -11.78 -33.36 9.24
CA ASN A 56 -13.05 -34.10 9.06
C ASN A 56 -13.06 -35.06 7.84
N GLU A 57 -11.93 -35.37 7.21
CA GLU A 57 -11.91 -36.23 6.02
C GLU A 57 -11.15 -37.54 6.25
N THR A 58 -11.81 -38.65 5.96
CA THR A 58 -11.23 -40.01 6.00
C THR A 58 -10.39 -40.35 4.76
N ASN A 59 -10.21 -39.39 3.84
CA ASN A 59 -9.35 -39.52 2.68
C ASN A 59 -8.17 -38.56 2.81
N SER A 60 -6.99 -39.10 3.11
CA SER A 60 -5.73 -38.38 2.91
C SER A 60 -5.64 -37.98 1.45
N THR A 61 -5.54 -36.68 1.17
CA THR A 61 -5.09 -36.22 -0.16
C THR A 61 -3.69 -36.81 -0.38
N ASN A 62 -3.48 -37.51 -1.49
CA ASN A 62 -2.16 -38.04 -1.88
C ASN A 62 -1.30 -36.94 -2.54
N VAL A 63 -1.41 -35.71 -2.04
CA VAL A 63 -0.71 -34.54 -2.57
C VAL A 63 0.60 -34.41 -1.80
N CYS A 64 1.71 -34.46 -2.53
CA CYS A 64 3.03 -34.16 -2.02
C CYS A 64 3.37 -32.73 -2.42
N ILE A 65 3.74 -31.92 -1.43
CA ILE A 65 4.24 -30.55 -1.62
C ILE A 65 5.69 -30.50 -1.18
N ARG A 66 6.41 -29.45 -1.56
CA ARG A 66 7.79 -29.31 -1.09
C ARG A 66 7.80 -29.09 0.43
N LYS A 67 8.84 -29.55 1.11
CA LYS A 67 8.95 -29.36 2.57
C LYS A 67 8.94 -27.89 2.99
N ASP A 68 9.41 -27.00 2.13
CA ASP A 68 9.41 -25.55 2.31
C ASP A 68 8.06 -24.86 2.00
N SER A 69 7.09 -25.59 1.42
CA SER A 69 5.71 -25.17 1.15
C SER A 69 4.75 -25.43 2.32
N MET A 70 5.25 -25.96 3.45
CA MET A 70 4.44 -26.09 4.65
C MET A 70 4.52 -24.80 5.46
N CYS A 71 3.38 -24.18 5.76
CA CYS A 71 3.31 -22.96 6.57
C CYS A 71 4.13 -21.82 5.97
N ASP A 72 4.02 -21.60 4.66
CA ASP A 72 4.74 -20.56 3.93
C ASP A 72 3.85 -19.38 3.52
N GLY A 73 2.57 -19.42 3.92
CA GLY A 73 1.55 -18.42 3.62
C GLY A 73 0.86 -18.63 2.27
N ALA A 74 1.28 -19.60 1.46
CA ALA A 74 0.61 -20.01 0.23
C ALA A 74 -0.26 -21.25 0.48
N ILE A 75 -1.40 -21.34 -0.21
CA ILE A 75 -2.23 -22.55 -0.19
C ILE A 75 -1.68 -23.47 -1.30
N ASP A 76 -0.77 -24.35 -0.93
CA ASP A 76 -0.16 -25.38 -1.78
C ASP A 76 -0.86 -26.74 -1.63
N CYS A 77 -1.50 -27.01 -0.49
CA CYS A 77 -2.45 -28.12 -0.33
C CYS A 77 -3.84 -27.75 -0.84
N GLU A 78 -4.53 -28.70 -1.46
CA GLU A 78 -5.86 -28.50 -2.07
C GLU A 78 -6.92 -27.96 -1.08
N ASP A 79 -6.78 -28.29 0.20
CA ASP A 79 -7.66 -27.88 1.29
C ASP A 79 -7.04 -26.80 2.22
N GLY A 80 -5.87 -26.27 1.87
CA GLY A 80 -5.12 -25.28 2.64
C GLY A 80 -4.73 -25.76 4.04
N THR A 81 -4.48 -27.06 4.20
CA THR A 81 -4.06 -27.66 5.47
C THR A 81 -2.60 -27.47 5.80
N ASP A 82 -1.76 -27.29 4.80
CA ASP A 82 -0.39 -26.76 4.92
C ASP A 82 -0.33 -25.47 5.73
N GLU A 83 -1.33 -24.60 5.61
CA GLU A 83 -1.41 -23.32 6.32
C GLU A 83 -2.24 -23.36 7.61
N LYS A 84 -2.76 -24.54 7.97
CA LYS A 84 -3.57 -24.73 9.18
C LYS A 84 -2.76 -25.47 10.23
N ASN A 85 -2.82 -24.98 11.48
CA ASN A 85 -2.18 -25.62 12.63
C ASN A 85 -0.63 -25.56 12.62
N CYS A 86 -0.07 -24.53 11.98
CA CYS A 86 1.35 -24.19 12.07
C CYS A 86 1.72 -23.95 13.55
N ALA A 87 2.73 -24.68 14.03
CA ALA A 87 3.18 -24.57 15.41
C ALA A 87 3.61 -23.13 15.71
N SER A 88 3.19 -22.58 16.85
CA SER A 88 3.80 -21.36 17.39
C SER A 88 5.30 -21.60 17.59
N CYS A 89 6.12 -20.62 17.22
CA CYS A 89 7.57 -20.76 17.28
C CYS A 89 8.05 -21.20 18.67
N ALA A 90 9.13 -21.99 18.69
CA ALA A 90 9.75 -22.43 19.93
C ALA A 90 10.17 -21.24 20.79
N ILE A 91 10.27 -21.43 22.11
CA ILE A 91 10.72 -20.38 23.04
C ILE A 91 12.06 -19.79 22.55
N GLY A 92 12.13 -18.46 22.46
CA GLY A 92 13.29 -17.75 21.91
C GLY A 92 13.31 -17.58 20.39
N HIS A 93 12.21 -17.91 19.71
CA HIS A 93 11.99 -17.65 18.29
C HIS A 93 10.78 -16.74 18.08
N TRP A 94 10.85 -15.95 17.02
CA TRP A 94 9.79 -15.03 16.59
C TRP A 94 9.21 -15.49 15.25
N GLN A 95 7.90 -15.32 15.08
CA GLN A 95 7.18 -15.76 13.89
C GLN A 95 7.06 -14.63 12.86
N CYS A 96 7.64 -14.85 11.68
CA CYS A 96 7.44 -14.04 10.48
C CYS A 96 5.96 -14.03 10.06
N LYS A 97 5.57 -13.07 9.22
CA LYS A 97 4.21 -12.97 8.70
C LYS A 97 3.85 -14.15 7.78
N ASN A 98 4.82 -14.68 7.04
CA ASN A 98 4.72 -15.95 6.29
C ASN A 98 4.82 -17.21 7.17
N LEU A 99 4.64 -17.06 8.49
CA LEU A 99 4.62 -18.13 9.50
C LEU A 99 5.95 -18.86 9.76
N LYS A 100 7.04 -18.51 9.05
CA LYS A 100 8.39 -19.00 9.34
C LYS A 100 8.89 -18.49 10.70
N CYS A 101 9.78 -19.25 11.32
CA CYS A 101 10.35 -18.90 12.62
C CYS A 101 11.82 -18.50 12.47
N ILE A 102 12.15 -17.31 12.96
CA ILE A 102 13.53 -16.83 13.12
C ILE A 102 13.90 -16.76 14.60
N LYS A 103 15.18 -16.63 14.93
CA LYS A 103 15.58 -16.41 16.32
C LYS A 103 15.11 -15.03 16.77
N GLN A 104 14.71 -14.89 18.05
CA GLN A 104 14.20 -13.62 18.59
C GLN A 104 15.14 -12.43 18.38
N GLY A 105 16.46 -12.68 18.41
CA GLY A 105 17.50 -11.64 18.24
C GLY A 105 17.77 -11.25 16.79
N LEU A 106 17.17 -11.95 15.81
CA LEU A 106 17.19 -11.56 14.40
C LEU A 106 16.05 -10.61 14.05
N ARG A 107 15.10 -10.41 14.98
CA ARG A 107 14.04 -9.43 14.79
C ARG A 107 14.59 -8.02 15.04
N CYS A 108 14.42 -7.12 14.09
CA CYS A 108 14.87 -5.73 14.15
C CYS A 108 16.39 -5.62 14.30
N ASP A 109 17.14 -6.38 13.51
CA ASP A 109 18.59 -6.34 13.50
C ASP A 109 19.18 -5.55 12.30
N GLY A 110 18.30 -5.05 11.44
CA GLY A 110 18.60 -4.27 10.23
C GLY A 110 18.75 -5.11 8.97
N LYS A 111 18.56 -6.44 9.04
CA LYS A 111 18.70 -7.39 7.94
C LYS A 111 17.40 -8.18 7.77
N GLU A 112 17.01 -8.41 6.53
CA GLU A 112 15.89 -9.32 6.23
C GLU A 112 16.35 -10.76 6.46
N ASP A 113 15.90 -11.37 7.55
CA ASP A 113 16.05 -12.78 7.85
C ASP A 113 14.75 -13.55 7.63
N CYS A 114 13.60 -12.89 7.63
CA CYS A 114 12.38 -13.45 7.04
C CYS A 114 12.39 -13.24 5.51
N ASP A 115 11.91 -14.23 4.75
CA ASP A 115 11.78 -14.10 3.27
C ASP A 115 10.81 -12.98 2.85
N ASP A 116 9.88 -12.64 3.74
CA ASP A 116 8.92 -11.53 3.58
C ASP A 116 9.39 -10.22 4.26
N GLY A 117 10.60 -10.21 4.83
CA GLY A 117 11.20 -9.08 5.56
C GLY A 117 10.48 -8.68 6.84
N SER A 118 9.53 -9.47 7.32
CA SER A 118 8.62 -9.06 8.40
C SER A 118 9.26 -8.93 9.77
N ASP A 119 10.44 -9.50 9.95
CA ASP A 119 11.29 -9.35 11.12
C ASP A 119 11.80 -7.93 11.32
N GLU A 120 11.86 -7.14 10.26
CA GLU A 120 12.27 -5.73 10.31
C GLU A 120 11.08 -4.77 10.46
N PHE A 121 9.87 -5.29 10.73
CA PHE A 121 8.66 -4.48 10.88
C PHE A 121 8.36 -4.13 12.36
N TYR A 122 7.79 -2.95 12.58
CA TYR A 122 7.35 -2.45 13.89
C TYR A 122 8.47 -2.41 14.95
N CYS A 123 9.69 -2.10 14.52
CA CYS A 123 10.88 -2.09 15.36
C CYS A 123 10.98 -0.88 16.30
N PHE A 124 9.98 0.02 16.29
CA PHE A 124 9.91 1.14 17.23
C PHE A 124 8.47 1.46 17.62
N THR A 125 8.32 2.24 18.69
CA THR A 125 7.06 2.82 19.14
C THR A 125 7.29 4.16 19.83
N TYR A 126 6.24 4.94 20.05
CA TYR A 126 6.31 6.26 20.65
C TYR A 126 5.33 6.39 21.81
N ILE A 127 5.85 6.58 23.02
CA ILE A 127 5.07 6.62 24.25
C ILE A 127 5.57 7.79 25.10
N ASN A 128 4.67 8.66 25.56
CA ASN A 128 4.97 9.76 26.48
C ASN A 128 6.17 10.64 26.08
N ASN A 129 6.25 11.03 24.80
CA ASN A 129 7.35 11.80 24.23
C ASN A 129 8.71 11.07 24.16
N THR A 130 8.70 9.74 24.24
CA THR A 130 9.90 8.92 24.11
C THR A 130 9.74 7.94 22.96
N ILE A 131 10.73 7.88 22.08
CA ILE A 131 10.87 6.80 21.10
C ILE A 131 11.48 5.60 21.79
N LEU A 132 10.84 4.45 21.63
CA LEU A 132 11.32 3.16 22.06
C LEU A 132 11.64 2.31 20.83
N VAL A 133 12.68 1.50 20.91
CA VAL A 133 13.13 0.60 19.85
C VAL A 133 13.09 -0.82 20.36
N TYR A 134 12.72 -1.76 19.50
CA TYR A 134 12.75 -3.16 19.83
C TYR A 134 14.20 -3.64 19.87
N HIS A 135 14.60 -4.28 20.97
CA HIS A 135 15.92 -4.86 21.15
C HIS A 135 15.83 -6.07 22.08
N ASN A 136 16.22 -7.25 21.59
CA ASN A 136 16.30 -8.50 22.37
C ASN A 136 15.03 -8.89 23.14
N GLY A 137 13.83 -8.67 22.58
CA GLY A 137 12.57 -9.13 23.18
C GLY A 137 11.71 -8.04 23.80
N SER A 138 12.24 -6.83 23.99
CA SER A 138 11.53 -5.71 24.62
C SER A 138 11.73 -4.41 23.85
N TYR A 139 10.84 -3.44 24.11
CA TYR A 139 10.99 -2.07 23.63
C TYR A 139 11.78 -1.26 24.65
N GLU A 140 12.92 -0.72 24.23
CA GLU A 140 13.90 -0.03 25.05
C GLU A 140 14.05 1.43 24.61
N ASN A 141 14.49 2.32 25.50
CA ASN A 141 14.74 3.72 25.12
C ASN A 141 15.92 3.83 24.15
N VAL A 142 16.03 4.95 23.44
CA VAL A 142 17.15 5.23 22.52
C VAL A 142 18.13 6.18 23.16
N CYS A 143 19.41 5.81 23.20
CA CYS A 143 20.47 6.69 23.72
C CYS A 143 20.64 7.95 22.86
N GLU A 144 20.91 9.08 23.52
CA GLU A 144 21.21 10.36 22.89
C GLU A 144 22.61 10.32 22.26
N ASN A 145 22.67 10.09 20.94
CA ASN A 145 23.93 9.94 20.21
C ASN A 145 24.27 11.16 19.33
N ASN A 146 24.17 12.38 19.89
CA ASN A 146 24.32 13.65 19.16
C ASN A 146 23.34 13.81 17.97
N LEU A 147 22.18 13.19 18.08
CA LEU A 147 21.08 13.32 17.12
C LEU A 147 20.37 14.64 17.36
N ASN A 148 21.01 15.77 17.04
CA ASN A 148 20.52 17.09 17.45
C ASN A 148 19.97 17.90 16.26
N SER A 149 19.64 17.23 15.15
CA SER A 149 19.14 17.88 13.93
C SER A 149 17.61 17.95 13.94
N GLU A 150 17.07 19.13 13.68
CA GLU A 150 15.64 19.35 13.43
C GLU A 150 15.12 18.44 12.30
N LYS A 151 15.93 18.21 11.26
CA LYS A 151 15.58 17.29 10.16
C LYS A 151 15.36 15.86 10.67
N ILE A 152 16.21 15.40 11.58
CA ILE A 152 16.10 14.07 12.19
C ILE A 152 14.86 14.02 13.10
N ALA A 153 14.67 15.02 13.94
CA ALA A 153 13.52 15.08 14.84
C ALA A 153 12.19 15.08 14.07
N ASN A 154 12.09 15.86 12.99
CA ASN A 154 10.93 15.90 12.12
C ASN A 154 10.67 14.54 11.45
N HIS A 155 11.72 13.88 10.96
CA HIS A 155 11.61 12.55 10.36
C HIS A 155 11.17 11.49 11.39
N LEU A 156 11.75 11.50 12.59
CA LEU A 156 11.36 10.61 13.68
C LEU A 156 9.92 10.85 14.15
N CYS A 157 9.46 12.10 14.13
CA CYS A 157 8.05 12.38 14.40
C CYS A 157 7.16 11.88 13.26
N SER A 158 7.58 12.02 12.00
CA SER A 158 6.78 11.55 10.86
C SER A 158 6.59 10.04 10.86
N THR A 159 7.60 9.27 11.27
CA THR A 159 7.50 7.81 11.38
C THR A 159 6.51 7.35 12.44
N VAL A 160 6.18 8.19 13.43
CA VAL A 160 5.23 7.88 14.51
C VAL A 160 3.89 8.60 14.35
N GLY A 161 3.57 9.08 13.15
CA GLY A 161 2.28 9.73 12.93
C GLY A 161 2.20 11.18 13.37
N ARG A 162 3.34 11.87 13.54
CA ARG A 162 3.44 13.20 14.13
C ARG A 162 4.36 14.14 13.32
N SER A 163 4.33 15.44 13.59
CA SER A 163 5.10 16.45 12.84
C SER A 163 5.88 17.30 13.79
N ASN A 164 6.79 18.10 13.23
CA ASN A 164 7.53 19.13 13.94
C ASN A 164 8.08 18.56 15.25
N GLY A 165 9.15 17.80 15.08
CA GLY A 165 9.89 17.19 16.15
C GLY A 165 10.93 18.15 16.71
N THR A 166 10.99 18.22 18.02
CA THR A 166 12.12 18.80 18.72
C THR A 166 12.64 17.81 19.74
N PHE A 167 13.96 17.72 19.86
CA PHE A 167 14.55 16.96 20.95
C PHE A 167 14.43 17.79 22.23
N GLY A 168 13.76 17.22 23.23
CA GLY A 168 13.68 17.77 24.58
C GLY A 168 14.94 17.46 25.38
N ASN A 169 14.91 17.77 26.68
CA ASN A 169 15.99 17.41 27.59
C ASN A 169 16.08 15.89 27.75
N SER A 170 17.26 15.34 27.53
CA SER A 170 17.52 13.91 27.71
C SER A 170 17.44 13.51 29.18
N ILE A 171 17.05 12.26 29.41
CA ILE A 171 16.80 11.70 30.76
C ILE A 171 17.81 10.61 31.04
N ASP A 172 18.41 10.60 32.24
CA ASP A 172 19.32 9.54 32.67
C ASP A 172 18.57 8.20 32.82
N GLY A 173 19.12 7.13 32.24
CA GLY A 173 18.52 5.82 32.32
C GLY A 173 19.32 4.76 31.57
N TYR A 174 18.58 3.87 30.91
CA TYR A 174 19.14 2.85 30.03
C TYR A 174 18.49 2.95 28.67
N GLY A 175 19.27 2.66 27.64
CA GLY A 175 18.81 2.67 26.28
C GLY A 175 19.74 1.92 25.36
N VAL A 176 19.32 1.83 24.11
CA VAL A 176 20.06 1.19 23.03
C VAL A 176 20.88 2.24 22.30
N GLN A 177 22.16 1.95 22.13
CA GLN A 177 23.08 2.71 21.30
C GLN A 177 22.82 2.46 19.82
N PHE A 178 22.94 3.51 19.01
CA PHE A 178 22.84 3.41 17.55
C PHE A 178 24.05 4.02 16.85
N THR A 179 24.45 3.42 15.73
CA THR A 179 25.45 3.98 14.81
C THR A 179 24.80 4.52 13.54
N GLN A 180 25.15 5.76 13.18
CA GLN A 180 24.91 6.31 11.84
C GLN A 180 25.88 5.64 10.83
N ASN A 181 25.40 5.30 9.63
CA ASN A 181 26.15 4.69 8.51
C ASN A 181 26.41 3.16 8.48
N PRO A 182 25.44 2.26 8.70
CA PRO A 182 25.41 0.99 8.01
C PRO A 182 24.78 1.19 6.62
N THR A 183 25.60 1.24 5.58
CA THR A 183 25.13 1.01 4.20
C THR A 183 24.29 -0.28 4.17
N GLY A 184 23.01 -0.18 3.78
CA GLY A 184 22.13 -1.34 3.60
C GLY A 184 21.29 -1.77 4.82
N SER A 185 21.27 -1.01 5.93
CA SER A 185 20.33 -1.28 7.03
C SER A 185 18.89 -0.91 6.64
N LYS A 186 17.96 -1.85 6.82
CA LYS A 186 16.51 -1.67 6.56
C LYS A 186 15.70 -1.34 7.83
N MET A 187 16.37 -1.18 8.97
CA MET A 187 15.70 -0.92 10.25
C MET A 187 15.02 0.46 10.25
N GLY A 188 13.69 0.48 10.29
CA GLY A 188 12.78 1.58 9.92
C GLY A 188 12.79 2.89 10.74
N LEU A 189 13.82 3.21 11.53
CA LEU A 189 13.84 4.49 12.25
C LEU A 189 14.30 5.66 11.38
N ILE A 190 15.44 5.46 10.72
CA ILE A 190 16.11 6.36 9.78
C ILE A 190 16.95 5.43 8.90
N PRO A 191 16.86 5.50 7.56
CA PRO A 191 17.73 4.71 6.69
C PRO A 191 19.21 4.89 7.09
N GLY A 192 19.89 3.77 7.35
CA GLY A 192 21.29 3.81 7.78
C GLY A 192 21.51 4.02 9.30
N PHE A 193 20.65 3.45 10.14
CA PHE A 193 20.90 3.26 11.57
C PHE A 193 20.86 1.78 11.96
N LYS A 194 21.73 1.36 12.88
CA LYS A 194 21.76 -0.01 13.44
C LYS A 194 21.83 0.03 14.96
N ALA A 195 21.03 -0.81 15.62
CA ALA A 195 21.05 -1.00 17.07
C ALA A 195 22.30 -1.80 17.46
N ASN A 196 22.99 -1.35 18.52
CA ASN A 196 24.27 -1.93 18.93
C ASN A 196 24.19 -2.65 20.28
N SER A 197 24.19 -1.89 21.37
CA SER A 197 24.25 -2.42 22.74
C SER A 197 23.27 -1.68 23.63
N PHE A 198 22.70 -2.42 24.58
CA PHE A 198 21.92 -1.85 25.67
C PHE A 198 22.83 -1.48 26.83
N GLU A 199 22.84 -0.22 27.21
CA GLU A 199 23.73 0.31 28.24
C GLU A 199 23.12 1.49 29.00
N LYS A 200 23.82 1.92 30.05
CA LYS A 200 23.43 3.10 30.83
C LYS A 200 23.80 4.37 30.04
N CYS A 201 22.82 5.20 29.73
CA CYS A 201 23.00 6.41 28.94
C CYS A 201 21.93 7.46 29.29
N LYS A 202 22.07 8.66 28.73
CA LYS A 202 20.94 9.58 28.63
C LYS A 202 20.13 9.20 27.41
N TYR A 203 18.84 8.95 27.58
CA TYR A 203 17.96 8.61 26.46
C TYR A 203 17.20 9.84 25.96
N MET A 204 16.89 9.82 24.66
CA MET A 204 16.27 10.95 23.97
C MET A 204 14.80 11.12 24.35
N VAL A 205 14.38 12.38 24.47
CA VAL A 205 12.98 12.78 24.52
C VAL A 205 12.67 13.47 23.20
N LEU A 206 11.68 12.96 22.47
CA LEU A 206 11.22 13.54 21.23
C LEU A 206 9.83 14.14 21.43
N GLU A 207 9.77 15.46 21.40
CA GLU A 207 8.52 16.20 21.45
C GLU A 207 7.98 16.35 20.05
N CYS A 208 6.87 15.68 19.77
CA CYS A 208 6.22 15.73 18.48
C CYS A 208 4.87 16.44 18.58
N SER A 209 4.59 17.31 17.61
CA SER A 209 3.31 18.02 17.49
C SER A 209 2.15 17.05 17.24
N LYS A 210 0.99 17.34 17.87
CA LYS A 210 -0.15 16.41 18.01
C LYS A 210 -1.01 16.21 16.76
N GLU A 211 -0.95 17.10 15.76
CA GLU A 211 -1.81 17.02 14.58
C GLU A 211 -0.99 17.16 13.31
N VAL A 212 -1.12 16.16 12.44
CA VAL A 212 -0.48 16.16 11.13
C VAL A 212 -1.33 15.41 10.13
N CYS A 213 -1.13 15.82 8.90
CA CYS A 213 -1.51 15.13 7.71
C CYS A 213 -0.37 14.22 7.20
N GLY A 214 -0.68 13.33 6.26
CA GLY A 214 0.30 12.60 5.46
C GLY A 214 1.15 11.59 6.23
N THR A 215 0.83 11.28 7.47
CA THR A 215 1.59 10.31 8.26
C THR A 215 0.81 9.01 8.44
N ARG A 216 1.49 7.89 8.27
CA ARG A 216 1.01 6.58 8.72
C ARG A 216 1.39 6.43 10.19
N LYS A 217 0.48 5.91 11.03
CA LYS A 217 0.81 5.57 12.42
C LYS A 217 1.36 4.15 12.58
N ARG A 218 1.25 3.35 11.52
CA ARG A 218 1.88 2.05 11.39
C ARG A 218 3.04 2.21 10.43
N ASP A 219 4.24 1.84 10.88
CA ASP A 219 5.39 1.76 10.01
C ASP A 219 5.20 0.55 9.10
N LEU A 220 4.91 0.84 7.82
CA LEU A 220 4.60 -0.16 6.82
C LEU A 220 5.70 -0.06 5.77
N PHE A 221 6.54 -1.10 5.71
CA PHE A 221 7.49 -1.26 4.63
C PHE A 221 6.71 -1.45 3.33
N GLU A 222 6.92 -0.57 2.36
CA GLU A 222 6.36 -0.72 1.01
C GLU A 222 7.03 -1.95 0.37
N PRO A 223 6.30 -3.06 0.13
CA PRO A 223 6.85 -4.09 -0.74
C PRO A 223 7.18 -3.46 -2.10
N ASN A 224 8.11 -4.02 -2.87
CA ASN A 224 8.38 -3.54 -4.23
C ASN A 224 7.11 -3.66 -5.09
N VAL A 225 6.31 -2.60 -5.13
CA VAL A 225 5.03 -2.53 -5.84
C VAL A 225 5.30 -2.31 -7.32
N GLN A 226 5.36 -3.41 -8.10
CA GLN A 226 5.41 -3.34 -9.56
C GLN A 226 4.02 -3.48 -10.19
N ASN A 227 3.11 -4.17 -9.51
CA ASN A 227 1.74 -4.47 -9.96
C ASN A 227 0.72 -4.00 -8.91
N GLY A 228 -0.49 -3.66 -9.34
CA GLY A 228 -1.54 -3.31 -8.37
C GLY A 228 -1.86 -4.48 -7.44
N HIS A 229 -1.93 -4.23 -6.14
CA HIS A 229 -2.24 -5.25 -5.13
C HIS A 229 -3.13 -4.71 -4.01
N ASN A 230 -3.57 -5.63 -3.15
CA ASN A 230 -4.29 -5.27 -1.92
C ASN A 230 -3.38 -4.43 -1.02
N ALA A 231 -3.83 -3.25 -0.63
CA ALA A 231 -3.18 -2.44 0.39
C ALA A 231 -3.21 -3.15 1.75
N LEU A 232 -2.21 -2.88 2.58
CA LEU A 232 -2.11 -3.35 3.96
C LEU A 232 -3.04 -2.56 4.88
N ASP A 233 -3.44 -3.19 5.98
CA ASP A 233 -4.29 -2.55 6.98
C ASP A 233 -3.57 -1.36 7.64
N GLY A 234 -4.17 -0.17 7.55
CA GLY A 234 -3.58 1.08 8.04
C GLY A 234 -2.60 1.76 7.08
N GLU A 235 -2.43 1.26 5.86
CA GLU A 235 -1.46 1.81 4.89
C GLU A 235 -1.84 3.15 4.31
N TYR A 236 -3.13 3.35 4.06
CA TYR A 236 -3.64 4.59 3.51
C TYR A 236 -4.79 5.11 4.37
N PRO A 237 -4.50 5.60 5.60
CA PRO A 237 -5.49 5.96 6.60
C PRO A 237 -6.34 7.20 6.20
N TRP A 238 -5.96 7.88 5.14
CA TRP A 238 -6.71 8.99 4.54
C TRP A 238 -7.66 8.56 3.42
N VAL A 239 -7.66 7.30 2.97
CA VAL A 239 -8.51 6.88 1.85
C VAL A 239 -9.94 6.63 2.35
N VAL A 240 -10.90 7.20 1.64
CA VAL A 240 -12.31 7.29 2.07
C VAL A 240 -13.22 6.66 1.03
N VAL A 241 -14.20 5.90 1.49
CA VAL A 241 -15.29 5.38 0.64
C VAL A 241 -16.39 6.44 0.56
N LEU A 242 -16.71 6.92 -0.64
CA LEU A 242 -17.87 7.80 -0.88
C LEU A 242 -19.10 6.98 -1.28
N LEU A 243 -20.18 7.19 -0.54
CA LEU A 243 -21.45 6.48 -0.70
C LEU A 243 -22.58 7.45 -1.02
N ARG A 244 -23.52 7.00 -1.85
CA ARG A 244 -24.83 7.62 -2.05
C ARG A 244 -25.90 6.63 -1.61
N GLY A 245 -26.59 6.93 -0.52
CA GLY A 245 -27.34 5.92 0.24
C GLY A 245 -26.39 4.82 0.74
N SER A 246 -26.67 3.57 0.38
CA SER A 246 -25.80 2.42 0.67
C SER A 246 -24.85 2.06 -0.48
N SER A 247 -24.96 2.72 -1.63
CA SER A 247 -24.23 2.37 -2.84
C SER A 247 -22.89 3.10 -2.91
N PHE A 248 -21.83 2.34 -3.22
CA PHE A 248 -20.53 2.90 -3.56
C PHE A 248 -20.59 3.75 -4.83
N VAL A 249 -20.00 4.94 -4.76
CA VAL A 249 -19.94 5.88 -5.88
C VAL A 249 -18.49 6.06 -6.33
N CYS A 250 -17.64 6.52 -5.42
CA CYS A 250 -16.27 6.93 -5.71
C CYS A 250 -15.35 6.68 -4.52
N THR A 251 -14.05 6.80 -4.78
CA THR A 251 -13.02 6.94 -3.75
C THR A 251 -12.86 8.43 -3.40
N ALA A 252 -12.33 8.73 -2.23
CA ALA A 252 -12.09 10.09 -1.75
C ALA A 252 -10.90 10.12 -0.78
N SER A 253 -10.49 11.31 -0.33
CA SER A 253 -9.35 11.51 0.56
C SER A 253 -9.70 12.41 1.74
N LEU A 254 -9.40 11.98 2.96
CA LEU A 254 -9.53 12.78 4.16
C LEU A 254 -8.40 13.82 4.18
N ILE A 255 -8.74 15.11 4.23
CA ILE A 255 -7.74 16.20 4.27
C ILE A 255 -7.77 16.97 5.61
N SER A 256 -8.85 16.85 6.37
CA SER A 256 -8.93 17.32 7.75
C SER A 256 -10.02 16.59 8.53
N LYS A 257 -10.17 16.85 9.83
CA LYS A 257 -11.24 16.28 10.66
C LYS A 257 -12.66 16.60 10.15
N LYS A 258 -12.84 17.57 9.25
CA LYS A 258 -14.17 17.99 8.78
C LYS A 258 -14.34 17.95 7.27
N TYR A 259 -13.24 17.83 6.52
CA TYR A 259 -13.26 17.92 5.07
C TYR A 259 -12.66 16.67 4.41
N VAL A 260 -13.40 16.15 3.45
CA VAL A 260 -13.01 15.07 2.55
C VAL A 260 -12.97 15.62 1.13
N LEU A 261 -11.85 15.41 0.44
CA LEU A 261 -11.60 15.79 -0.94
C LEU A 261 -12.00 14.66 -1.89
N THR A 262 -12.69 14.98 -2.98
CA THR A 262 -13.09 14.02 -4.02
C THR A 262 -13.23 14.73 -5.36
N ALA A 263 -13.63 14.00 -6.40
CA ALA A 263 -13.89 14.57 -7.72
C ALA A 263 -15.28 15.23 -7.78
N ALA A 264 -15.41 16.34 -8.50
CA ALA A 264 -16.68 17.02 -8.69
C ALA A 264 -17.70 16.13 -9.42
N HIS A 265 -17.28 15.39 -10.45
CA HIS A 265 -18.18 14.50 -11.19
C HIS A 265 -18.78 13.37 -10.36
N CYS A 266 -18.21 13.05 -9.19
CA CYS A 266 -18.76 12.05 -8.26
C CYS A 266 -19.99 12.58 -7.51
N VAL A 267 -20.14 13.91 -7.41
CA VAL A 267 -21.15 14.56 -6.56
C VAL A 267 -22.02 15.58 -7.27
N ASP A 268 -21.61 16.04 -8.45
CA ASP A 268 -22.35 17.00 -9.26
C ASP A 268 -23.75 16.46 -9.64
N GLY A 269 -24.73 17.37 -9.72
CA GLY A 269 -26.11 17.07 -10.11
C GLY A 269 -26.95 16.29 -9.09
N ASN A 270 -26.47 16.05 -7.87
CA ASN A 270 -27.16 15.23 -6.86
C ASN A 270 -27.42 15.96 -5.54
N SER A 271 -28.49 15.58 -4.83
CA SER A 271 -28.79 16.15 -3.50
C SER A 271 -27.76 15.70 -2.46
N TYR A 272 -27.14 16.67 -1.79
CA TYR A 272 -26.13 16.45 -0.75
C TYR A 272 -26.62 15.52 0.38
N ASN A 273 -27.92 15.54 0.69
CA ASN A 273 -28.54 14.77 1.78
C ASN A 273 -28.44 13.25 1.62
N SER A 274 -28.04 12.77 0.44
CA SER A 274 -27.89 11.34 0.14
C SER A 274 -26.48 10.81 0.37
N TYR A 275 -25.48 11.67 0.65
CA TYR A 275 -24.09 11.27 0.73
C TYR A 275 -23.61 10.89 2.13
N TYR A 276 -22.79 9.86 2.19
CA TYR A 276 -22.07 9.41 3.38
C TYR A 276 -20.61 9.12 3.02
N VAL A 277 -19.72 9.33 3.99
CA VAL A 277 -18.32 8.92 3.89
C VAL A 277 -18.03 7.82 4.89
N ARG A 278 -17.28 6.79 4.49
CA ARG A 278 -16.84 5.72 5.38
C ARG A 278 -15.31 5.67 5.42
N VAL A 279 -14.77 5.58 6.64
CA VAL A 279 -13.33 5.68 6.93
C VAL A 279 -12.85 4.55 7.85
N GLY A 280 -11.54 4.31 7.88
CA GLY A 280 -10.90 3.46 8.89
C GLY A 280 -10.92 1.96 8.57
N SER A 281 -10.87 1.58 7.30
CA SER A 281 -10.82 0.18 6.88
C SER A 281 -10.43 0.04 5.42
N ILE A 282 -9.57 -0.94 5.10
CA ILE A 282 -9.27 -1.34 3.72
C ILE A 282 -10.42 -2.12 3.07
N ASN A 283 -11.31 -2.72 3.85
CA ASN A 283 -12.52 -3.37 3.33
C ASN A 283 -13.60 -2.31 3.10
N LYS A 284 -14.05 -2.17 1.84
CA LYS A 284 -15.04 -1.18 1.39
C LYS A 284 -16.35 -1.20 2.20
N GLY A 285 -16.74 -2.35 2.74
CA GLY A 285 -17.96 -2.55 3.52
C GLY A 285 -17.83 -2.27 5.02
N LYS A 286 -16.61 -2.11 5.55
CA LYS A 286 -16.33 -1.95 6.99
C LYS A 286 -15.78 -0.56 7.30
N GLY A 287 -15.81 -0.16 8.57
CA GLY A 287 -15.33 1.13 9.04
C GLY A 287 -16.45 2.01 9.61
N THR A 288 -16.10 3.25 9.96
CA THR A 288 -17.04 4.19 10.58
C THR A 288 -17.72 5.05 9.52
N LEU A 289 -19.04 5.17 9.58
CA LEU A 289 -19.85 5.93 8.64
C LEU A 289 -20.18 7.32 9.19
N TYR A 290 -19.97 8.36 8.38
CA TYR A 290 -20.32 9.74 8.70
C TYR A 290 -21.23 10.32 7.62
N LYS A 291 -22.22 11.12 8.04
CA LYS A 291 -23.15 11.78 7.12
C LYS A 291 -22.54 13.07 6.57
N VAL A 292 -22.60 13.25 5.26
CA VAL A 292 -22.21 14.50 4.61
C VAL A 292 -23.31 15.54 4.83
N THR A 293 -22.90 16.73 5.24
CA THR A 293 -23.84 17.83 5.57
C THR A 293 -23.79 18.97 4.57
N GLN A 294 -22.73 19.06 3.77
CA GLN A 294 -22.60 20.02 2.69
C GLN A 294 -21.62 19.48 1.65
N VAL A 295 -21.89 19.79 0.38
CA VAL A 295 -21.02 19.50 -0.76
C VAL A 295 -20.65 20.84 -1.40
N LEU A 296 -19.35 21.05 -1.62
CA LEU A 296 -18.79 22.23 -2.25
C LEU A 296 -18.10 21.78 -3.53
N VAL A 297 -18.62 22.18 -4.69
CA VAL A 297 -17.99 21.91 -5.99
C VAL A 297 -17.13 23.12 -6.36
N HIS A 298 -15.95 22.89 -6.93
CA HIS A 298 -15.08 23.97 -7.40
C HIS A 298 -15.81 24.83 -8.43
N GLN A 299 -15.74 26.16 -8.30
CA GLN A 299 -16.51 27.09 -9.13
C GLN A 299 -16.13 27.04 -10.61
N ASP A 300 -14.88 26.71 -10.93
CA ASP A 300 -14.36 26.59 -12.30
C ASP A 300 -14.53 25.17 -12.89
N TYR A 301 -15.25 24.28 -12.19
CA TYR A 301 -15.59 22.96 -12.73
C TYR A 301 -16.68 23.09 -13.81
N GLU A 302 -16.28 22.95 -15.07
CA GLU A 302 -17.22 22.85 -16.20
C GLU A 302 -17.34 21.41 -16.73
N SER A 303 -16.22 20.72 -16.81
CA SER A 303 -16.10 19.36 -17.31
C SER A 303 -14.86 18.72 -16.72
N TYR A 304 -14.94 17.43 -16.41
CA TYR A 304 -13.81 16.63 -15.93
C TYR A 304 -12.57 16.71 -16.85
N ARG A 305 -12.75 17.12 -18.12
CA ARG A 305 -11.71 17.23 -19.14
C ARG A 305 -10.76 18.43 -18.98
N TYR A 306 -11.19 19.49 -18.30
CA TYR A 306 -10.47 20.77 -18.25
C TYR A 306 -9.73 21.00 -16.93
N GLY A 307 -9.75 20.04 -16.01
CA GLY A 307 -9.24 20.19 -14.65
C GLY A 307 -10.33 20.73 -13.71
N TYR A 308 -9.91 21.10 -12.49
CA TYR A 308 -10.82 21.55 -11.42
C TYR A 308 -11.98 20.59 -11.11
N ASP A 309 -11.86 19.32 -11.49
CA ASP A 309 -12.78 18.25 -11.11
C ASP A 309 -12.52 17.87 -9.65
N ILE A 310 -12.86 18.81 -8.76
CA ILE A 310 -12.56 18.83 -7.35
C ILE A 310 -13.82 19.26 -6.59
N ALA A 311 -14.14 18.52 -5.53
CA ALA A 311 -15.17 18.86 -4.58
C ALA A 311 -14.75 18.56 -3.14
N LEU A 312 -15.30 19.33 -2.20
CA LEU A 312 -15.16 19.11 -0.76
C LEU A 312 -16.48 18.62 -0.17
N LEU A 313 -16.39 17.58 0.65
CA LEU A 313 -17.50 17.06 1.44
C LEU A 313 -17.29 17.47 2.90
N TYR A 314 -18.25 18.18 3.46
CA TYR A 314 -18.19 18.67 4.84
C TYR A 314 -18.99 17.76 5.78
N VAL A 315 -18.32 17.32 6.85
CA VAL A 315 -18.87 16.48 7.90
C VAL A 315 -18.98 17.29 9.20
N LYS A 316 -20.17 17.81 9.49
CA LYS A 316 -20.43 18.69 10.65
C LYS A 316 -20.06 18.06 12.01
N SER A 317 -20.24 16.74 12.17
CA SER A 317 -19.92 16.04 13.41
C SER A 317 -18.43 16.02 13.73
N GLY A 318 -17.57 16.24 12.72
CA GLY A 318 -16.17 15.87 12.76
C GLY A 318 -15.97 14.36 12.63
N ILE A 319 -14.85 14.00 12.03
CA ILE A 319 -14.34 12.64 11.88
C ILE A 319 -13.32 12.40 12.99
N THR A 320 -13.52 11.34 13.75
CA THR A 320 -12.58 10.92 14.81
C THR A 320 -11.32 10.34 14.18
N LEU A 321 -10.16 10.94 14.49
CA LEU A 321 -8.87 10.43 14.04
C LEU A 321 -8.45 9.23 14.91
N THR A 322 -8.02 8.16 14.26
CA THR A 322 -7.55 6.91 14.87
C THR A 322 -6.28 6.46 14.14
N ASP A 323 -5.73 5.31 14.47
CA ASP A 323 -4.52 4.82 13.79
C ASP A 323 -4.78 4.47 12.32
N ASP A 324 -6.03 4.14 11.99
CA ASP A 324 -6.49 3.84 10.63
C ASP A 324 -7.25 5.02 9.98
N VAL A 325 -7.32 6.17 10.66
CA VAL A 325 -7.99 7.39 10.18
C VAL A 325 -7.12 8.60 10.44
N GLN A 326 -6.42 9.07 9.40
CA GLN A 326 -5.53 10.24 9.43
C GLN A 326 -5.74 11.06 8.15
N PRO A 327 -5.58 12.39 8.17
CA PRO A 327 -5.66 13.18 6.95
C PRO A 327 -4.39 13.03 6.08
N ILE A 328 -4.47 13.27 4.76
CA ILE A 328 -3.32 13.41 3.84
C ILE A 328 -2.93 14.89 3.70
N CYS A 329 -1.64 15.18 3.45
CA CYS A 329 -1.19 16.56 3.30
C CYS A 329 -1.57 17.15 1.95
N LEU A 330 -1.89 18.44 1.95
CA LEU A 330 -2.05 19.24 0.74
C LEU A 330 -0.67 19.69 0.21
N PRO A 331 -0.54 19.88 -1.11
CA PRO A 331 0.73 20.23 -1.72
C PRO A 331 1.07 21.71 -1.48
N GLU A 332 2.34 22.00 -1.21
CA GLU A 332 2.86 23.37 -1.19
C GLU A 332 3.44 23.79 -2.54
N ASN A 333 3.84 22.81 -3.34
CA ASN A 333 4.49 22.98 -4.63
C ASN A 333 3.80 22.12 -5.71
N PRO A 334 4.00 22.42 -7.00
CA PRO A 334 3.57 21.55 -8.09
C PRO A 334 4.09 20.11 -7.94
N ALA A 335 3.40 19.16 -8.57
CA ALA A 335 3.77 17.74 -8.55
C ALA A 335 5.18 17.53 -9.17
N PRO A 336 6.18 17.01 -8.41
CA PRO A 336 7.50 16.69 -8.97
C PRO A 336 7.42 15.57 -10.00
N LEU A 337 8.21 15.66 -11.08
CA LEU A 337 8.23 14.65 -12.15
C LEU A 337 9.05 13.40 -11.80
N GLU A 338 10.16 13.56 -11.09
CA GLU A 338 11.12 12.48 -10.79
C GLU A 338 10.82 11.82 -9.44
N ARG A 339 9.58 11.35 -9.26
CA ARG A 339 9.16 10.59 -8.08
C ARG A 339 8.23 9.44 -8.41
N ASP A 340 8.22 8.49 -7.50
CA ASP A 340 7.23 7.44 -7.45
C ASP A 340 5.92 7.98 -6.91
N TYR A 341 4.84 7.75 -7.65
CA TYR A 341 3.48 8.08 -7.24
C TYR A 341 2.68 6.82 -7.03
N TYR A 342 1.69 6.93 -6.15
CA TYR A 342 0.78 5.86 -5.82
C TYR A 342 -0.65 6.33 -6.05
N ILE A 343 -1.47 5.44 -6.59
CA ILE A 343 -2.91 5.62 -6.71
C ILE A 343 -3.56 4.56 -5.85
N THR A 344 -4.61 4.93 -5.14
CA THR A 344 -5.35 4.00 -4.28
C THR A 344 -6.85 4.12 -4.49
N GLY A 345 -7.55 2.98 -4.45
CA GLY A 345 -8.99 2.97 -4.65
C GLY A 345 -9.63 1.58 -4.65
N TRP A 346 -10.96 1.58 -4.71
CA TRP A 346 -11.78 0.36 -4.81
C TRP A 346 -12.47 0.21 -6.17
N GLY A 347 -11.85 0.77 -7.20
CA GLY A 347 -12.30 0.65 -8.58
C GLY A 347 -12.23 -0.78 -9.11
N GLN A 348 -12.56 -0.92 -10.37
CA GLN A 348 -12.49 -2.20 -11.05
C GLN A 348 -11.05 -2.67 -11.24
N ASN A 349 -10.81 -3.97 -11.09
CA ASN A 349 -9.54 -4.57 -11.52
C ASN A 349 -9.49 -4.74 -13.05
N GLU A 350 -8.38 -5.28 -13.55
CA GLU A 350 -8.15 -5.65 -14.96
C GLU A 350 -9.23 -6.55 -15.58
N ASN A 351 -9.93 -7.35 -14.76
CA ASN A 351 -11.03 -8.23 -15.16
C ASN A 351 -12.40 -7.57 -15.08
N ARG A 352 -12.45 -6.25 -14.78
CA ARG A 352 -13.67 -5.45 -14.55
C ARG A 352 -14.46 -5.86 -13.31
N GLU A 353 -13.84 -6.61 -12.41
CA GLU A 353 -14.44 -7.06 -11.17
C GLU A 353 -14.38 -5.95 -10.12
N ARG A 354 -15.42 -5.85 -9.30
CA ARG A 354 -15.46 -4.88 -8.20
C ARG A 354 -14.69 -5.44 -7.01
N VAL A 355 -13.54 -4.85 -6.72
CA VAL A 355 -12.73 -5.24 -5.56
C VAL A 355 -13.38 -4.79 -4.25
N SER A 356 -13.28 -5.63 -3.23
CA SER A 356 -13.81 -5.36 -1.88
C SER A 356 -12.73 -4.85 -0.92
N ILE A 357 -11.47 -5.13 -1.22
CA ILE A 357 -10.28 -4.68 -0.50
C ILE A 357 -9.63 -3.54 -1.28
N LEU A 358 -9.10 -2.54 -0.56
CA LEU A 358 -8.43 -1.38 -1.13
C LEU A 358 -7.25 -1.84 -1.99
N GLN A 359 -7.13 -1.31 -3.20
CA GLN A 359 -5.99 -1.54 -4.07
C GLN A 359 -5.05 -0.35 -4.04
N GLU A 360 -3.77 -0.61 -4.26
CA GLU A 360 -2.77 0.39 -4.57
C GLU A 360 -2.09 0.08 -5.91
N ALA A 361 -1.58 1.10 -6.59
CA ALA A 361 -0.79 0.93 -7.81
C ALA A 361 0.26 2.03 -7.93
N LYS A 362 1.48 1.63 -8.29
CA LYS A 362 2.60 2.54 -8.57
C LYS A 362 2.52 3.11 -9.98
N THR A 363 2.84 4.40 -10.11
CA THR A 363 2.83 5.16 -11.37
C THR A 363 3.90 6.25 -11.35
N GLU A 364 4.23 6.80 -12.52
CA GLU A 364 5.10 7.95 -12.68
C GLU A 364 4.33 9.12 -13.28
N MET A 365 4.72 10.34 -12.92
CA MET A 365 4.15 11.55 -13.50
C MET A 365 4.61 11.74 -14.95
N LEU A 366 3.67 12.13 -15.81
CA LEU A 366 3.93 12.51 -17.19
C LEU A 366 3.93 14.04 -17.31
N GLU A 367 4.95 14.59 -17.97
CA GLU A 367 5.03 16.02 -18.25
C GLU A 367 3.80 16.51 -19.05
N TYR A 368 3.31 17.70 -18.73
CA TYR A 368 2.11 18.30 -19.33
C TYR A 368 2.13 18.28 -20.86
N HIS A 369 3.23 18.71 -21.50
CA HIS A 369 3.32 18.72 -22.97
C HIS A 369 3.25 17.32 -23.57
N SER A 370 3.81 16.33 -22.89
CA SER A 370 3.72 14.93 -23.29
C SER A 370 2.30 14.41 -23.10
N CYS A 371 1.63 14.75 -21.99
CA CYS A 371 0.23 14.38 -21.80
C CYS A 371 -0.71 15.02 -22.84
N LYS A 372 -0.47 16.29 -23.20
CA LYS A 372 -1.27 17.02 -24.19
C LYS A 372 -1.25 16.39 -25.58
N LYS A 373 -0.22 15.60 -25.90
CA LYS A 373 -0.17 14.78 -27.13
C LYS A 373 -1.23 13.67 -27.13
N HIS A 374 -1.60 13.15 -25.95
CA HIS A 374 -2.66 12.14 -25.79
C HIS A 374 -4.05 12.76 -25.65
N TYR A 375 -4.12 13.95 -25.04
CA TYR A 375 -5.33 14.71 -24.80
C TYR A 375 -5.14 16.18 -25.19
N ASN A 376 -5.47 16.54 -26.43
CA ASN A 376 -5.26 17.89 -26.95
C ASN A 376 -6.10 19.00 -26.28
N PHE A 377 -7.12 18.61 -25.50
CA PHE A 377 -8.09 19.50 -24.87
C PHE A 377 -7.76 19.86 -23.41
N ILE A 378 -6.73 19.27 -22.80
CA ILE A 378 -6.44 19.48 -21.37
C ILE A 378 -5.78 20.84 -21.11
N THR A 379 -5.93 21.32 -19.87
CA THR A 379 -5.27 22.51 -19.33
C THR A 379 -4.15 22.11 -18.35
N GLU A 380 -3.37 23.08 -17.85
CA GLU A 380 -2.33 22.83 -16.84
C GLU A 380 -2.91 22.36 -15.49
N ALA A 381 -4.21 22.54 -15.25
CA ALA A 381 -4.90 22.01 -14.08
C ALA A 381 -5.16 20.49 -14.15
N VAL A 382 -4.74 19.82 -15.24
CA VAL A 382 -4.79 18.37 -15.39
C VAL A 382 -3.38 17.79 -15.24
N LEU A 383 -3.22 16.88 -14.28
CA LEU A 383 -2.05 16.04 -14.13
C LEU A 383 -2.27 14.73 -14.87
N CYS A 384 -1.18 14.15 -15.37
CA CYS A 384 -1.23 12.85 -16.01
C CYS A 384 -0.17 11.93 -15.43
N SER A 385 -0.51 10.67 -15.27
CA SER A 385 0.43 9.65 -14.86
C SER A 385 0.39 8.47 -15.82
N ASN A 386 1.52 7.81 -15.99
CA ASN A 386 1.61 6.57 -16.73
C ASN A 386 2.49 5.60 -15.96
N ASN A 387 2.38 4.31 -16.25
CA ASN A 387 3.38 3.35 -15.83
C ASN A 387 4.12 2.88 -17.10
N LYS A 388 5.46 2.84 -17.06
CA LYS A 388 6.28 2.48 -18.23
C LYS A 388 6.05 1.03 -18.68
N GLU A 389 5.60 0.19 -17.77
CA GLU A 389 5.32 -1.24 -17.99
C GLU A 389 3.82 -1.51 -18.20
N PHE A 390 2.94 -0.66 -17.64
CA PHE A 390 1.48 -0.83 -17.72
C PHE A 390 0.75 0.46 -18.12
N TYR A 391 -0.18 0.31 -19.04
CA TYR A 391 -0.72 1.44 -19.78
C TYR A 391 -1.82 2.25 -19.08
N GLN A 392 -2.34 1.81 -17.92
CA GLN A 392 -3.30 2.58 -17.11
C GLN A 392 -3.45 2.03 -15.68
N PRO A 393 -3.08 2.77 -14.62
CA PRO A 393 -3.18 2.29 -13.23
C PRO A 393 -4.55 2.56 -12.56
N SER A 394 -5.42 3.42 -13.12
CA SER A 394 -6.71 3.80 -12.53
C SER A 394 -7.93 3.41 -13.38
N CYS A 395 -8.99 3.00 -12.70
CA CYS A 395 -10.18 2.36 -13.28
C CYS A 395 -11.50 2.93 -12.76
N TYR A 396 -12.62 2.45 -13.34
CA TYR A 396 -13.95 2.84 -12.91
C TYR A 396 -14.15 2.55 -11.42
N GLY A 397 -14.45 3.60 -10.63
CA GLY A 397 -14.61 3.54 -9.18
C GLY A 397 -13.40 4.05 -8.38
N ASP A 398 -12.25 4.27 -9.03
CA ASP A 398 -11.10 4.96 -8.43
C ASP A 398 -11.24 6.49 -8.50
N SER A 399 -12.20 6.99 -9.28
CA SER A 399 -12.58 8.40 -9.34
C SER A 399 -12.66 9.03 -7.96
N GLY A 400 -12.12 10.23 -7.82
CA GLY A 400 -12.03 10.97 -6.57
C GLY A 400 -10.93 10.51 -5.62
N GLY A 401 -10.28 9.37 -5.87
CA GLY A 401 -9.16 8.87 -5.07
C GLY A 401 -7.87 9.67 -5.24
N PRO A 402 -6.88 9.49 -4.35
CA PRO A 402 -5.66 10.27 -4.35
C PRO A 402 -4.64 9.74 -5.36
N LEU A 403 -3.99 10.66 -6.06
CA LEU A 403 -2.66 10.51 -6.63
C LEU A 403 -1.67 11.16 -5.65
N GLN A 404 -0.79 10.37 -5.06
CA GLN A 404 -0.01 10.76 -3.89
C GLN A 404 1.44 10.30 -3.95
N THR A 405 2.32 11.04 -3.29
CA THR A 405 3.75 10.71 -3.15
C THR A 405 4.29 11.20 -1.80
N LEU A 406 5.43 10.69 -1.39
CA LEU A 406 6.16 11.19 -0.23
C LEU A 406 6.88 12.50 -0.58
N ASN A 407 6.81 13.48 0.31
CA ASN A 407 7.64 14.67 0.23
C ASN A 407 9.08 14.40 0.77
N ASP A 408 9.99 15.36 0.62
CA ASP A 408 11.39 15.22 1.12
C ASP A 408 11.50 15.08 2.65
N HIS A 409 10.39 15.31 3.35
CA HIS A 409 10.27 15.23 4.80
C HIS A 409 9.58 13.93 5.25
N GLY A 410 9.19 13.03 4.33
CA GLY A 410 8.55 11.76 4.65
C GLY A 410 7.04 11.84 4.89
N PHE A 411 6.38 12.92 4.50
CA PHE A 411 4.91 13.03 4.56
C PHE A 411 4.28 12.71 3.22
N TRP A 412 3.18 11.96 3.24
CA TRP A 412 2.33 11.73 2.09
C TRP A 412 1.55 12.99 1.73
N VAL A 413 1.71 13.39 0.48
CA VAL A 413 1.09 14.57 -0.09
C VAL A 413 0.21 14.15 -1.26
N ILE A 414 -1.05 14.61 -1.26
CA ILE A 414 -1.93 14.44 -2.41
C ILE A 414 -1.62 15.51 -3.46
N HIS A 415 -1.28 15.09 -4.67
CA HIS A 415 -1.03 16.00 -5.79
C HIS A 415 -2.16 16.02 -6.81
N GLY A 416 -2.92 14.92 -6.93
CA GLY A 416 -4.02 14.81 -7.87
C GLY A 416 -5.25 14.10 -7.30
N VAL A 417 -6.40 14.43 -7.84
CA VAL A 417 -7.68 13.74 -7.62
C VAL A 417 -8.03 12.97 -8.89
N THR A 418 -8.20 11.64 -8.80
CA THR A 418 -8.51 10.78 -9.95
C THR A 418 -9.76 11.28 -10.67
N SER A 419 -9.64 11.60 -11.96
CA SER A 419 -10.71 12.25 -12.73
C SER A 419 -11.16 11.39 -13.91
N PHE A 420 -10.28 11.17 -14.90
CA PHE A 420 -10.63 10.40 -16.09
C PHE A 420 -9.46 9.58 -16.63
N GLY A 421 -9.80 8.59 -17.44
CA GLY A 421 -8.87 7.72 -18.16
C GLY A 421 -9.61 7.11 -19.35
N MET A 422 -8.91 6.35 -20.21
CA MET A 422 -9.59 5.68 -21.32
C MET A 422 -10.40 4.46 -20.85
N ILE A 423 -11.36 4.06 -21.69
CA ILE A 423 -12.31 2.99 -21.41
C ILE A 423 -11.58 1.64 -21.42
N GLY A 424 -11.50 1.01 -20.25
CA GLY A 424 -11.01 -0.35 -20.06
C GLY A 424 -9.72 -0.38 -19.25
N CYS A 425 -9.75 -1.04 -18.09
CA CYS A 425 -8.57 -1.39 -17.29
C CYS A 425 -7.55 -2.27 -18.04
N LYS A 426 -7.90 -2.70 -19.25
CA LYS A 426 -7.13 -3.54 -20.15
C LYS A 426 -7.39 -3.03 -21.57
N GLY A 427 -6.48 -2.21 -22.10
CA GLY A 427 -6.60 -1.64 -23.43
C GLY A 427 -5.24 -1.63 -24.13
N ASP A 428 -5.19 -2.18 -25.34
CA ASP A 428 -4.01 -2.24 -26.21
C ASP A 428 -3.58 -0.85 -26.74
N ILE A 429 -4.33 0.21 -26.43
CA ILE A 429 -4.05 1.60 -26.81
C ILE A 429 -3.97 2.43 -25.53
N ALA A 430 -2.74 2.59 -25.04
CA ALA A 430 -2.43 3.27 -23.81
C ALA A 430 -2.68 4.78 -23.88
N LYS A 431 -3.50 5.30 -22.96
CA LYS A 431 -3.47 6.72 -22.62
C LYS A 431 -3.20 6.87 -21.13
N PRO A 432 -2.42 7.89 -20.74
CA PRO A 432 -2.12 8.13 -19.34
C PRO A 432 -3.39 8.37 -18.54
N GLY A 433 -3.41 7.96 -17.27
CA GLY A 433 -4.48 8.35 -16.34
C GLY A 433 -4.43 9.86 -16.12
N ALA A 434 -5.59 10.50 -15.97
CA ALA A 434 -5.71 11.94 -15.78
C ALA A 434 -6.37 12.29 -14.44
N PHE A 435 -5.81 13.30 -13.79
CA PHE A 435 -6.14 13.72 -12.43
C PHE A 435 -6.31 15.23 -12.41
N SER A 436 -7.24 15.73 -11.59
CA SER A 436 -7.29 17.17 -11.33
C SER A 436 -6.19 17.58 -10.35
N SER A 437 -5.42 18.61 -10.71
CA SER A 437 -4.30 19.11 -9.92
C SER A 437 -4.80 19.75 -8.62
N VAL A 438 -4.41 19.16 -7.48
CA VAL A 438 -4.72 19.71 -6.15
C VAL A 438 -4.01 21.05 -5.96
N TYR A 439 -2.80 21.21 -6.51
CA TYR A 439 -2.05 22.47 -6.45
C TYR A 439 -2.78 23.62 -7.14
N HIS A 440 -3.35 23.41 -8.33
CA HIS A 440 -4.14 24.45 -9.02
C HIS A 440 -5.45 24.76 -8.29
N GLY A 441 -6.07 23.77 -7.64
CA GLY A 441 -7.24 23.97 -6.78
C GLY A 441 -6.93 24.47 -5.37
N LEU A 442 -5.64 24.64 -5.00
CA LEU A 442 -5.22 24.79 -3.61
C LEU A 442 -5.77 26.05 -2.95
N GLU A 443 -5.73 27.17 -3.66
CA GLU A 443 -6.27 28.45 -3.19
C GLU A 443 -7.77 28.36 -2.89
N TRP A 444 -8.51 27.56 -3.66
CA TRP A 444 -9.93 27.31 -3.39
C TRP A 444 -10.12 26.38 -2.18
N ILE A 445 -9.31 25.32 -2.07
CA ILE A 445 -9.37 24.37 -0.94
C ILE A 445 -9.10 25.10 0.39
N LYS A 446 -8.04 25.93 0.44
CA LYS A 446 -7.61 26.67 1.63
C LYS A 446 -8.63 27.69 2.16
N LYS A 447 -9.62 28.10 1.35
CA LYS A 447 -10.71 28.98 1.83
C LYS A 447 -11.62 28.30 2.84
N TYR A 448 -11.64 26.96 2.87
CA TYR A 448 -12.57 26.18 3.69
C TYR A 448 -11.89 25.38 4.80
N VAL A 449 -10.67 24.89 4.56
CA VAL A 449 -9.99 23.87 5.37
C VAL A 449 -9.19 24.45 6.52
#